data_AF-A0A2D5LLU7-F1
#
_entry.id   AF-A0A2D5LLU7-F1
#
_cell.length_a   1.000
_cell.length_b   1.000
_cell.length_c   1.000
_cell.angle_alpha   90.00
_cell.angle_beta   90.00
_cell.angle_gamma   90.00
#
_symmetry.space_group_name_H-M   'P 1'
#
loop_
_entity.id
_entity.type
_entity.pdbx_description
1 polymer ?
#
loop_
_entity_poly.entity_id
_entity_poly.type
_entity_poly.pdbx_seq_one_letter_code
_entity_poly.pdbx_strand_id
1 'polypeptide(L)'
;MSNTGKCAIKMFKDLFNQGAELYQTAQQSNQQPQQRACLRVLRAEKLRALRLMEAESNSGHDYALPAQVKEQFQSMLEHYPSIRHIRDFIEIEQRLLASLKENLTSLTPSPLSLNLRTITTRHQQCLEKLSRELASQPDK
;
A
#
# COMPACT_ATOMS: atom_id res chain seq x y z
N MET A 1 -19.96 4.21 24.37
CA MET A 1 -19.12 5.26 23.75
C MET A 1 -18.34 4.61 22.61
N SER A 2 -18.54 5.09 21.39
CA SER A 2 -18.26 4.34 20.15
C SER A 2 -16.77 4.29 19.80
N ASN A 3 -16.23 3.07 19.73
CA ASN A 3 -14.85 2.75 19.30
C ASN A 3 -14.61 2.91 17.78
N THR A 4 -15.47 3.65 17.07
CA THR A 4 -15.49 3.76 15.59
C THR A 4 -14.45 4.73 15.00
N GLY A 5 -13.72 5.45 15.85
CA GLY A 5 -12.67 6.41 15.43
C GLY A 5 -11.39 5.76 14.91
N LYS A 6 -10.97 4.63 15.52
CA LYS A 6 -9.65 3.95 15.38
C LYS A 6 -9.40 3.23 14.06
N CYS A 7 -10.03 3.70 12.98
CA CYS A 7 -10.31 2.92 11.80
C CYS A 7 -9.26 3.13 10.70
N ALA A 8 -8.72 4.34 10.53
CA ALA A 8 -7.83 4.65 9.41
C ALA A 8 -6.48 3.94 9.51
N ILE A 9 -5.82 4.04 10.67
CA ILE A 9 -4.52 3.39 10.88
C ILE A 9 -4.67 1.87 10.80
N LYS A 10 -5.72 1.30 11.40
CA LYS A 10 -5.98 -0.13 11.30
C LYS A 10 -6.16 -0.57 9.84
N MET A 11 -7.02 0.12 9.08
CA MET A 11 -7.24 -0.19 7.66
C MET A 11 -5.96 -0.06 6.83
N PHE A 12 -5.15 0.97 7.07
CA PHE A 12 -3.85 1.11 6.40
C PHE A 12 -2.92 -0.05 6.76
N LYS A 13 -2.85 -0.44 8.03
CA LYS A 13 -2.05 -1.60 8.44
C LYS A 13 -2.52 -2.88 7.75
N ASP A 14 -3.83 -3.11 7.65
CA ASP A 14 -4.38 -4.27 6.97
C ASP A 14 -4.00 -4.29 5.47
N LEU A 15 -4.15 -3.14 4.78
CA LEU A 15 -3.73 -2.96 3.38
C LEU A 15 -2.22 -3.17 3.16
N PHE A 16 -1.40 -2.65 4.06
CA PHE A 16 0.04 -2.78 3.97
C PHE A 16 0.51 -4.21 4.29
N ASN A 17 -0.12 -4.88 5.25
CA ASN A 17 0.19 -6.28 5.58
C ASN A 17 -0.17 -7.21 4.42
N GLN A 18 -1.42 -7.18 3.95
CA GLN A 18 -1.85 -8.05 2.86
C GLN A 18 -1.05 -7.79 1.58
N GLY A 19 -0.79 -6.52 1.26
CA GLY A 19 0.05 -6.19 0.10
C GLY A 19 1.49 -6.69 0.24
N ALA A 20 2.06 -6.71 1.44
CA ALA A 20 3.41 -7.22 1.68
C ALA A 20 3.50 -8.75 1.49
N GLU A 21 2.47 -9.48 1.89
CA GLU A 21 2.34 -10.93 1.66
C GLU A 21 2.23 -11.25 0.16
N LEU A 22 1.43 -10.48 -0.58
CA LEU A 22 1.30 -10.65 -2.03
C LEU A 22 2.63 -10.40 -2.76
N TYR A 23 3.36 -9.33 -2.41
CA TYR A 23 4.71 -9.11 -2.97
C TYR A 23 5.68 -10.23 -2.62
N GLN A 24 5.57 -10.83 -1.43
CA GLN A 24 6.41 -11.97 -1.04
C GLN A 24 6.12 -13.19 -1.91
N THR A 25 4.84 -13.54 -2.08
CA THR A 25 4.41 -14.66 -2.93
C THR A 25 4.85 -14.45 -4.37
N ALA A 26 4.63 -13.24 -4.91
CA ALA A 26 5.06 -12.89 -6.26
C ALA A 26 6.59 -12.91 -6.42
N GLN A 27 7.36 -12.51 -5.40
CA GLN A 27 8.82 -12.59 -5.42
C GLN A 27 9.33 -14.04 -5.48
N GLN A 28 8.61 -14.96 -4.83
CA GLN A 28 8.97 -16.38 -4.77
C GLN A 28 8.66 -17.11 -6.07
N SER A 29 7.55 -16.77 -6.74
CA SER A 29 7.13 -17.39 -8.01
C SER A 29 7.76 -16.74 -9.26
N ASN A 30 8.27 -15.52 -9.15
CA ASN A 30 8.85 -14.81 -10.28
C ASN A 30 10.30 -15.25 -10.55
N GLN A 31 10.61 -15.59 -11.81
CA GLN A 31 11.94 -16.04 -12.24
C GLN A 31 12.86 -14.88 -12.66
N GLN A 32 12.33 -13.68 -12.85
CA GLN A 32 13.09 -12.55 -13.40
C GLN A 32 13.79 -11.72 -12.32
N PRO A 33 15.13 -11.60 -12.34
CA PRO A 33 15.88 -10.95 -11.27
C PRO A 33 15.48 -9.48 -11.02
N GLN A 34 15.22 -8.71 -12.08
CA GLN A 34 14.85 -7.29 -11.97
C GLN A 34 13.48 -7.12 -11.33
N GLN A 35 12.48 -7.89 -11.77
CA GLN A 35 11.14 -7.87 -11.19
C GLN A 35 11.15 -8.32 -9.72
N ARG A 36 11.92 -9.37 -9.39
CA ARG A 36 12.10 -9.81 -7.99
C ARG A 36 12.73 -8.73 -7.12
N ALA A 37 13.70 -7.97 -7.64
CA ALA A 37 14.31 -6.86 -6.91
C ALA A 37 13.30 -5.74 -6.65
N CYS A 38 12.51 -5.36 -7.66
CA CYS A 38 11.41 -4.40 -7.52
C CYS A 38 10.37 -4.86 -6.47
N LEU A 39 9.93 -6.12 -6.54
CA LEU A 39 8.99 -6.71 -5.57
C LEU A 39 9.54 -6.70 -4.13
N ARG A 40 10.83 -6.97 -3.97
CA ARG A 40 11.50 -6.91 -2.66
C ARG A 40 11.49 -5.49 -2.09
N VAL A 41 11.78 -4.49 -2.91
CA VAL A 41 11.74 -3.07 -2.51
C VAL A 41 10.33 -2.66 -2.11
N LEU A 42 9.32 -3.02 -2.92
CA LEU A 42 7.91 -2.74 -2.65
C LEU A 42 7.44 -3.36 -1.32
N ARG A 43 7.82 -4.62 -1.06
CA ARG A 43 7.57 -5.28 0.23
C ARG A 43 8.25 -4.54 1.39
N ALA A 44 9.51 -4.14 1.22
CA ALA A 44 10.26 -3.45 2.27
C ALA A 44 9.64 -2.09 2.64
N GLU A 45 9.15 -1.34 1.65
CA GLU A 45 8.46 -0.06 1.88
C GLU A 45 7.13 -0.26 2.61
N LYS A 46 6.32 -1.27 2.27
CA LYS A 46 5.10 -1.60 3.05
C LYS A 46 5.42 -1.96 4.51
N LEU A 47 6.44 -2.79 4.74
CA LEU A 47 6.90 -3.15 6.09
C LEU A 47 7.48 -1.96 6.86
N ARG A 48 8.03 -0.96 6.16
CA ARG A 48 8.46 0.31 6.78
C ARG A 48 7.27 1.15 7.21
N ALA A 49 6.24 1.28 6.36
CA ALA A 49 5.00 1.97 6.71
C ALA A 49 4.32 1.34 7.92
N LEU A 50 4.23 0.00 7.96
CA LEU A 50 3.69 -0.77 9.08
C LEU A 50 4.37 -0.44 10.40
N ARG A 51 5.70 -0.52 10.44
CA ARG A 51 6.49 -0.21 11.64
C ARG A 51 6.30 1.23 12.12
N LEU A 52 6.19 2.17 11.19
CA LEU A 52 5.93 3.57 11.54
C LEU A 52 4.53 3.76 12.15
N MET A 53 3.51 3.12 11.56
CA MET A 53 2.16 3.17 12.12
C MET A 53 2.04 2.40 13.44
N GLU A 54 2.83 1.36 13.67
CA GLU A 54 2.93 0.66 14.95
C GLU A 54 3.57 1.52 16.03
N ALA A 55 4.66 2.20 15.71
CA ALA A 55 5.32 3.12 16.63
C ALA A 55 4.40 4.28 17.03
N GLU A 56 3.61 4.80 16.09
CA GLU A 56 2.67 5.90 16.31
C GLU A 56 1.31 5.46 16.87
N SER A 57 0.90 4.20 16.74
CA SER A 57 -0.30 3.71 17.42
C SER A 57 -0.18 3.81 18.96
N ASN A 58 1.05 3.96 19.48
CA ASN A 58 1.32 4.21 20.88
C ASN A 58 1.22 5.70 21.28
N SER A 59 1.13 6.63 20.31
CA SER A 59 1.02 8.09 20.55
C SER A 59 -0.43 8.59 20.57
N GLY A 60 -1.41 7.73 20.25
CA GLY A 60 -2.83 8.07 20.28
C GLY A 60 -3.30 8.99 19.15
N HIS A 61 -2.47 9.22 18.13
CA HIS A 61 -2.87 9.92 16.91
C HIS A 61 -3.74 9.02 16.05
N ASP A 62 -4.98 9.45 15.83
CA ASP A 62 -5.97 8.73 15.04
C ASP A 62 -6.57 9.68 14.01
N TYR A 63 -6.60 9.24 12.75
CA TYR A 63 -7.08 10.07 11.65
C TYR A 63 -8.49 9.65 11.27
N ALA A 64 -9.41 10.60 11.17
CA ALA A 64 -10.72 10.35 10.60
C ALA A 64 -10.61 10.33 9.07
N LEU A 65 -10.96 9.20 8.46
CA LEU A 65 -11.18 9.11 7.01
C LEU A 65 -12.66 9.37 6.68
N PRO A 66 -12.97 10.07 5.58
CA PRO A 66 -14.32 10.14 5.04
C PRO A 66 -14.92 8.75 4.80
N ALA A 67 -16.24 8.59 4.97
CA ALA A 67 -16.93 7.30 4.80
C ALA A 67 -16.68 6.69 3.41
N GLN A 68 -16.75 7.52 2.36
CA GLN A 68 -16.49 7.12 0.97
C GLN A 68 -15.08 6.52 0.79
N VAL A 69 -14.08 7.08 1.45
CA VAL A 69 -12.69 6.60 1.39
C VAL A 69 -12.54 5.28 2.13
N LYS A 70 -13.24 5.12 3.27
CA LYS A 70 -13.28 3.85 3.99
C LYS A 70 -13.91 2.75 3.14
N GLU A 71 -15.05 3.02 2.50
CA GLU A 71 -15.72 2.07 1.61
C GLU A 71 -14.84 1.68 0.43
N GLN A 72 -14.17 2.66 -0.20
CA GLN A 72 -13.23 2.41 -1.29
C GLN A 72 -12.09 1.47 -0.85
N PHE A 73 -11.46 1.75 0.29
CA PHE A 73 -10.37 0.91 0.81
C PHE A 73 -10.84 -0.48 1.23
N GLN A 74 -12.03 -0.58 1.82
CA GLN A 74 -12.61 -1.86 2.20
C GLN A 74 -12.92 -2.73 0.98
N SER A 75 -13.48 -2.12 -0.07
CA SER A 75 -13.73 -2.82 -1.34
C SER A 75 -12.42 -3.32 -1.98
N MET A 76 -11.35 -2.52 -1.93
CA MET A 76 -10.02 -2.96 -2.40
C MET A 76 -9.49 -4.14 -1.58
N LEU A 77 -9.60 -4.07 -0.24
CA LEU A 77 -9.23 -5.15 0.70
C LEU A 77 -9.91 -6.48 0.36
N GLU A 78 -11.21 -6.43 0.05
CA GLU A 78 -11.99 -7.60 -0.32
C GLU A 78 -11.55 -8.20 -1.66
N HIS A 79 -10.99 -7.38 -2.56
CA HIS A 79 -10.49 -7.85 -3.85
C HIS A 79 -9.10 -8.49 -3.75
N TYR A 80 -8.28 -8.16 -2.75
CA TYR A 80 -6.89 -8.64 -2.64
C TYR A 80 -6.75 -10.17 -2.70
N PRO A 81 -7.57 -10.97 -1.97
CA PRO A 81 -7.50 -12.43 -2.03
C PRO A 81 -7.83 -13.03 -3.40
N SER A 82 -8.54 -12.30 -4.27
CA SER A 82 -8.96 -12.78 -5.59
C SER A 82 -7.91 -12.55 -6.68
N ILE A 83 -6.88 -11.76 -6.41
CA ILE A 83 -5.88 -11.36 -7.40
C ILE A 83 -4.91 -12.51 -7.66
N ARG A 84 -4.92 -13.03 -8.89
CA ARG A 84 -4.06 -14.14 -9.31
C ARG A 84 -2.82 -13.69 -10.07
N HIS A 85 -2.87 -12.50 -10.68
CA HIS A 85 -1.78 -11.98 -11.50
C HIS A 85 -1.17 -10.72 -10.89
N ILE A 86 0.16 -10.64 -10.97
CA ILE A 86 0.94 -9.50 -10.50
C ILE A 86 0.53 -8.17 -11.19
N ARG A 87 0.12 -8.22 -12.47
CA ARG A 87 -0.33 -7.04 -13.23
C ARG A 87 -1.60 -6.44 -12.60
N ASP A 88 -2.61 -7.27 -12.33
CA ASP A 88 -3.87 -6.83 -11.72
C ASP A 88 -3.63 -6.25 -10.31
N PHE A 89 -2.71 -6.85 -9.55
CA PHE A 89 -2.33 -6.33 -8.24
C PHE A 89 -1.68 -4.96 -8.31
N ILE A 90 -0.75 -4.77 -9.26
CA ILE A 90 -0.06 -3.51 -9.47
C ILE A 90 -1.05 -2.39 -9.82
N GLU A 91 -2.04 -2.67 -10.65
CA GLU A 91 -3.07 -1.71 -11.01
C GLU A 91 -3.89 -1.29 -9.78
N ILE A 92 -4.32 -2.26 -8.97
CA ILE A 92 -5.07 -2.00 -7.74
C ILE A 92 -4.20 -1.22 -6.73
N GLU A 93 -2.93 -1.58 -6.58
CA GLU A 93 -2.00 -0.88 -5.70
C GLU A 93 -1.72 0.56 -6.15
N GLN A 94 -1.61 0.82 -7.46
CA GLN A 94 -1.48 2.18 -7.97
C GLN A 94 -2.71 3.03 -7.64
N ARG A 95 -3.91 2.48 -7.79
CA ARG A 95 -5.16 3.15 -7.40
C ARG A 95 -5.20 3.40 -5.89
N LEU A 96 -4.77 2.43 -5.09
CA LEU A 96 -4.68 2.56 -3.65
C LEU A 96 -3.72 3.69 -3.25
N LEU A 97 -2.51 3.72 -3.81
CA LEU A 97 -1.48 4.71 -3.46
C LEU A 97 -1.85 6.11 -3.92
N ALA A 98 -2.53 6.25 -5.06
CA ALA A 98 -3.08 7.52 -5.49
C ALA A 98 -4.11 8.05 -4.47
N SER A 99 -5.06 7.20 -4.06
CA SER A 99 -6.05 7.55 -3.04
C SER A 99 -5.38 7.83 -1.68
N LEU A 100 -4.40 7.02 -1.26
CA LEU A 100 -3.62 7.27 -0.04
C LEU A 100 -2.89 8.60 -0.09
N LYS A 101 -2.25 8.94 -1.21
CA LYS A 101 -1.51 10.18 -1.38
C LYS A 101 -2.44 11.39 -1.26
N GLU A 102 -3.59 11.34 -1.93
CA GLU A 102 -4.60 12.39 -1.87
C GLU A 102 -5.09 12.60 -0.43
N ASN A 103 -5.48 11.52 0.24
CA ASN A 103 -5.98 11.55 1.61
C ASN A 103 -4.90 12.01 2.62
N LEU A 104 -3.67 11.52 2.49
CA LEU A 104 -2.57 11.95 3.35
C LEU A 104 -2.25 13.43 3.15
N THR A 105 -2.48 13.99 1.96
CA THR A 105 -2.26 15.41 1.65
C THR A 105 -3.30 16.30 2.31
N SER A 106 -4.54 15.82 2.45
CA SER A 106 -5.61 16.54 3.17
C SER A 106 -5.49 16.47 4.69
N LEU A 107 -4.67 15.57 5.25
CA LEU A 107 -4.39 15.54 6.68
C LEU A 107 -3.49 16.71 7.11
N THR A 108 -3.71 17.21 8.33
CA THR A 108 -2.79 18.15 8.97
C THR A 108 -1.36 17.57 8.98
N PRO A 109 -0.34 18.35 8.60
CA PRO A 109 1.04 17.88 8.63
C PRO A 109 1.45 17.45 10.04
N SER A 110 1.92 16.22 10.16
CA SER A 110 2.48 15.62 11.36
C SER A 110 3.69 14.77 10.95
N PRO A 111 4.60 14.41 11.88
CA PRO A 111 5.71 13.53 11.57
C PRO A 111 5.26 12.23 10.89
N LEU A 112 4.15 11.63 11.35
CA LEU A 112 3.59 10.44 10.73
C LEU A 112 3.04 10.73 9.32
N SER A 113 2.22 11.76 9.14
CA SER A 113 1.61 12.03 7.82
C SER A 113 2.67 12.39 6.77
N LEU A 114 3.73 13.12 7.15
CA LEU A 114 4.86 13.42 6.27
C LEU A 114 5.68 12.19 5.90
N ASN A 115 5.93 11.29 6.86
CA ASN A 115 6.61 10.03 6.58
C ASN A 115 5.78 9.11 5.68
N LEU A 116 4.46 9.02 5.92
CA LEU A 116 3.56 8.24 5.07
C LEU A 116 3.47 8.81 3.66
N ARG A 117 3.44 10.14 3.48
CA ARG A 117 3.51 10.79 2.15
C ARG A 117 4.79 10.41 1.41
N THR A 118 5.93 10.42 2.12
CA THR A 118 7.24 10.05 1.56
C THR A 118 7.28 8.59 1.12
N ILE A 119 6.78 7.68 1.96
CA ILE A 119 6.73 6.25 1.64
C ILE A 119 5.79 5.99 0.46
N THR A 120 4.58 6.58 0.48
CA THR A 120 3.60 6.46 -0.61
C THR A 120 4.20 6.90 -1.94
N THR A 121 4.96 8.01 -1.95
CA THR A 121 5.63 8.52 -3.16
C THR A 121 6.69 7.55 -3.68
N ARG A 122 7.55 7.03 -2.81
CA ARG A 122 8.59 6.05 -3.19
C ARG A 122 7.98 4.75 -3.70
N HIS A 123 6.91 4.30 -3.06
CA HIS A 123 6.17 3.11 -3.45
C HIS A 123 5.56 3.27 -4.84
N GLN A 124 4.94 4.42 -5.12
CA GLN A 124 4.38 4.75 -6.43
C GLN A 124 5.45 4.72 -7.53
N GLN A 125 6.61 5.36 -7.30
CA GLN A 125 7.72 5.36 -8.26
C GLN A 125 8.23 3.95 -8.56
N CYS A 126 8.31 3.09 -7.53
CA CYS A 126 8.72 1.70 -7.70
C CYS A 126 7.69 0.89 -8.51
N LEU A 127 6.39 1.11 -8.27
CA LEU A 127 5.33 0.44 -9.04
C LEU A 127 5.29 0.88 -10.50
N GLU A 128 5.47 2.16 -10.78
CA GLU A 128 5.56 2.67 -12.16
C GLU A 128 6.75 2.08 -12.90
N LYS A 129 7.87 1.86 -12.21
CA LYS A 129 9.02 1.15 -12.79
C LYS A 129 8.69 -0.30 -13.09
N LEU A 130 8.12 -1.03 -12.13
CA LEU A 130 7.72 -2.43 -12.30
C LEU A 130 6.66 -2.60 -13.40
N SER A 131 5.71 -1.67 -13.51
CA SER A 131 4.68 -1.67 -14.56
C SER A 131 5.29 -1.54 -15.95
N ARG A 132 6.25 -0.62 -16.11
CA ARG A 132 6.98 -0.43 -17.37
C ARG A 132 7.79 -1.67 -17.74
N GLU A 133 8.46 -2.28 -16.77
CA GLU A 133 9.18 -3.54 -16.97
C GLU A 133 8.23 -4.66 -17.42
N LEU A 134 7.05 -4.79 -16.80
CA LEU A 134 6.05 -5.81 -17.16
C LEU A 134 5.38 -5.57 -18.52
N ALA A 135 5.20 -4.31 -18.93
CA ALA A 135 4.63 -3.94 -20.23
C ALA A 135 5.64 -4.10 -21.38
N SER A 136 6.94 -3.98 -21.07
CA SER A 136 8.02 -4.17 -22.04
C SER A 136 8.26 -5.64 -22.45
N GLN A 137 7.55 -6.58 -21.82
CA GLN A 137 7.65 -7.99 -22.13
C GLN A 137 6.48 -8.44 -22.98
N PRO A 138 6.72 -8.97 -24.19
CA PRO A 138 5.67 -9.56 -24.98
C PRO A 138 5.09 -10.75 -24.21
N ASP A 139 3.76 -10.85 -24.19
CA ASP A 139 3.06 -12.03 -23.67
C ASP A 139 3.60 -13.25 -24.45
N LYS A 140 4.38 -14.09 -23.78
CA LYS A 140 4.85 -15.38 -24.29
C LYS A 140 4.01 -16.49 -23.71
#